data_AF-A0A8H5D335-F1
#
_entry.id   AF-A0A8H5D335-F1
#
_cell.length_a   1.000
_cell.length_b   1.000
_cell.length_c   1.000
_cell.angle_alpha   90.00
_cell.angle_beta   90.00
_cell.angle_gamma   90.00
#
_symmetry.space_group_name_H-M   'P 1'
#
loop_
_entity.id
_entity.type
_entity.pdbx_description
1 polymer ?
#
loop_
_entity_poly.entity_id
_entity_poly.type
_entity_poly.pdbx_seq_one_letter_code
_entity_poly.pdbx_strand_id
1 'polypeptide(L)'
;MFPKAFIALILTASALSVGAVPAPTSPCADVHIIAARASTEAPGAGIIDALVSQVQQESSQTVSTVAVDYPATLTDYANSSAQGTAATKTLLNNQAAACPNQKIVLVGYSQGAHVIGDTVAGGGGVAGLGAATPPVAASVANRVNAIIQMGDPRHVPRQSFDVGTSLRNGLFPRLQMLLNFSTLLYYDPLYLTEKDATDGRPHELPQWIYFTWAAGLFLYQSLDAIDGKQARRTGMAGPLGEMFDHASEIFTLANFYLTTWEEYHTGVLFLGYFSGPVEGILMIVGIYMITGFCGTLFWETRIWTFLGLEEVYPFNQVPNLPLNESFMCFAALGLGINIFHAYLNVQASRADPAAIRPHTKDTNPLNLLLPFLLPVGIQVAWLSHPTFNHSAIVHSALFVPFLCAWGLQFAHQVGRMILAHVTLGSERFPRWDWVWAWSVIGAVDANLPRLFGRAPIIQTNTLNTAIFVWLTLLVSLITYGRFVYLVINDITEFMGIACLVVRKKDEHGHWVHPEKSS
;
A
#
# COMPACT_ATOMS: atom_id res chain seq x y z
N MET A 1 38.47 63.97 21.10
CA MET A 1 39.29 63.03 20.31
C MET A 1 38.89 61.61 20.68
N PHE A 2 38.07 60.94 19.86
CA PHE A 2 37.89 59.47 19.80
C PHE A 2 37.35 59.14 18.38
N PRO A 3 37.60 57.94 17.81
CA PRO A 3 37.81 57.81 16.36
C PRO A 3 36.57 57.45 15.52
N LYS A 4 36.65 57.78 14.23
CA LYS A 4 35.65 57.51 13.18
C LYS A 4 35.68 56.04 12.71
N ALA A 5 35.36 55.10 13.60
CA ALA A 5 35.57 53.65 13.36
C ALA A 5 34.28 52.81 13.30
N PHE A 6 33.09 53.42 13.19
CA PHE A 6 31.79 52.72 13.25
C PHE A 6 30.86 52.92 12.04
N ILE A 7 31.38 53.49 10.94
CA ILE A 7 30.63 53.69 9.68
C ILE A 7 31.51 53.19 8.51
N ALA A 8 31.86 51.90 8.53
CA ALA A 8 32.77 51.28 7.56
C ALA A 8 32.61 49.75 7.41
N LEU A 9 31.39 49.19 7.55
CA LEU A 9 31.16 47.75 7.35
C LEU A 9 29.82 47.39 6.66
N ILE A 10 29.32 48.27 5.79
CA ILE A 10 28.20 47.98 4.88
C ILE A 10 28.51 48.58 3.51
N LEU A 11 29.50 48.02 2.78
CA LEU A 11 29.74 48.33 1.35
C LEU A 11 30.74 47.40 0.60
N THR A 12 30.90 46.14 1.00
CA THR A 12 31.75 45.15 0.28
C THR A 12 31.06 43.80 0.07
N ALA A 13 29.76 43.81 -0.26
CA ALA A 13 29.13 42.68 -0.94
C ALA A 13 29.32 42.86 -2.46
N SER A 14 30.53 42.58 -2.94
CA SER A 14 30.83 42.61 -4.38
C SER A 14 29.95 41.59 -5.09
N ALA A 15 29.04 42.05 -5.94
CA ALA A 15 28.22 41.18 -6.76
C ALA A 15 29.10 40.42 -7.75
N LEU A 16 29.48 39.19 -7.39
CA LEU A 16 29.96 38.20 -8.34
C LEU A 16 28.78 37.84 -9.25
N SER A 17 28.63 38.61 -10.33
CA SER A 17 27.76 38.26 -11.44
C SER A 17 28.23 36.93 -12.01
N VAL A 18 27.56 35.84 -11.64
CA VAL A 18 27.71 34.54 -12.30
C VAL A 18 27.30 34.77 -13.74
N GLY A 19 28.27 34.88 -14.64
CA GLY A 19 28.01 35.05 -16.06
C GLY A 19 27.28 33.81 -16.56
N ALA A 20 26.07 34.00 -17.08
CA ALA A 20 25.24 32.90 -17.58
C ALA A 20 26.06 32.03 -18.56
N VAL A 21 26.10 30.72 -18.30
CA VAL A 21 26.90 29.80 -19.11
C VAL A 21 26.33 29.78 -20.53
N PRO A 22 27.14 29.97 -21.59
CA PRO A 22 26.63 29.98 -22.95
C PRO A 22 25.84 28.71 -23.28
N ALA A 23 24.74 28.87 -24.04
CA ALA A 23 23.93 27.74 -24.48
C ALA A 23 24.82 26.68 -25.17
N PRO A 24 24.74 25.40 -24.77
CA PRO A 24 25.72 24.41 -25.17
C PRO A 24 25.66 24.11 -26.67
N THR A 25 26.83 24.01 -27.30
CA THR A 25 27.00 23.64 -28.72
C THR A 25 26.78 22.14 -28.98
N SER A 26 26.38 21.39 -27.96
CA SER A 26 26.04 19.97 -27.98
C SER A 26 24.60 19.79 -27.48
N PRO A 27 23.80 18.85 -28.04
CA PRO A 27 22.47 18.54 -27.50
C PRO A 27 22.54 18.04 -26.05
N CYS A 28 23.68 17.49 -25.62
CA CYS A 28 23.91 17.00 -24.28
C CYS A 28 24.50 18.09 -23.37
N ALA A 29 23.66 19.06 -23.02
CA ALA A 29 23.81 19.92 -21.85
C ALA A 29 23.92 19.12 -20.53
N ASP A 30 24.35 19.76 -19.43
CA ASP A 30 24.29 19.17 -18.09
C ASP A 30 22.84 18.89 -17.65
N VAL A 31 21.94 19.84 -17.96
CA VAL A 31 20.50 19.80 -17.65
C VAL A 31 19.70 20.01 -18.93
N HIS A 32 18.67 19.19 -19.13
CA HIS A 32 17.67 19.37 -20.19
C HIS A 32 16.28 19.57 -19.59
N ILE A 33 15.57 20.62 -20.02
CA ILE A 33 14.22 20.94 -19.56
C ILE A 33 13.21 20.68 -20.69
N ILE A 34 12.26 19.78 -20.45
CA ILE A 34 11.11 19.54 -21.33
C ILE A 34 9.91 20.32 -20.76
N ALA A 35 9.41 21.29 -21.52
CA ALA A 35 8.39 22.24 -21.07
C ALA A 35 7.04 22.04 -21.80
N ALA A 36 5.97 21.81 -21.04
CA ALA A 36 4.62 21.63 -21.57
C ALA A 36 3.71 22.82 -21.22
N ARG A 37 3.21 23.50 -22.26
CA ARG A 37 2.39 24.72 -22.16
C ARG A 37 0.95 24.47 -21.66
N ALA A 38 0.24 25.54 -21.34
CA ALA A 38 -1.17 25.51 -20.97
C ALA A 38 -2.08 25.31 -22.19
N SER A 39 -3.36 25.03 -21.93
CA SER A 39 -4.36 25.01 -23.00
C SER A 39 -4.50 26.39 -23.67
N THR A 40 -4.75 26.39 -24.99
CA THR A 40 -4.91 27.58 -25.86
C THR A 40 -3.67 28.47 -26.04
N GLU A 41 -2.53 28.12 -25.44
CA GLU A 41 -1.27 28.83 -25.69
C GLU A 41 -0.67 28.50 -27.06
N ALA A 42 0.03 29.47 -27.65
CA ALA A 42 0.75 29.30 -28.91
C ALA A 42 1.90 28.27 -28.78
N PRO A 43 2.31 27.60 -29.88
CA PRO A 43 3.42 26.65 -29.85
C PRO A 43 4.71 27.23 -29.25
N GLY A 44 5.32 26.49 -28.34
CA GLY A 44 6.37 26.96 -27.44
C GLY A 44 6.13 26.47 -26.01
N ALA A 45 6.89 26.97 -25.04
CA ALA A 45 6.72 26.62 -23.63
C ALA A 45 5.54 27.35 -22.95
N GLY A 46 5.04 28.46 -23.52
CA GLY A 46 3.90 29.21 -22.95
C GLY A 46 4.25 29.88 -21.62
N ILE A 47 3.27 30.04 -20.72
CA ILE A 47 3.45 30.77 -19.44
C ILE A 47 4.51 30.15 -18.52
N ILE A 48 4.77 28.83 -18.63
CA ILE A 48 5.83 28.17 -17.83
C ILE A 48 7.24 28.51 -18.33
N ASP A 49 7.39 29.14 -19.51
CA ASP A 49 8.68 29.61 -20.02
C ASP A 49 9.37 30.60 -19.08
N ALA A 50 8.63 31.40 -18.32
CA ALA A 50 9.20 32.30 -17.32
C ALA A 50 10.08 31.56 -16.29
N LEU A 51 9.67 30.35 -15.87
CA LEU A 51 10.44 29.48 -15.00
C LEU A 51 11.63 28.83 -15.74
N VAL A 52 11.42 28.40 -16.99
CA VAL A 52 12.48 27.80 -17.83
C VAL A 52 13.61 28.80 -18.05
N SER A 53 13.26 30.01 -18.47
CA SER A 53 14.15 31.15 -18.69
C SER A 53 14.87 31.57 -17.40
N GLN A 54 14.20 31.59 -16.24
CA GLN A 54 14.85 31.86 -14.97
C GLN A 54 15.90 30.79 -14.62
N VAL A 55 15.54 29.49 -14.72
CA VAL A 55 16.48 28.39 -14.46
C VAL A 55 17.67 28.43 -15.44
N GLN A 56 17.45 28.78 -16.71
CA GLN A 56 18.53 28.92 -17.69
C GLN A 56 19.46 30.12 -17.43
N GLN A 57 18.96 31.19 -16.81
CA GLN A 57 19.75 32.39 -16.46
C GLN A 57 20.51 32.25 -15.14
N GLU A 58 19.91 31.61 -14.13
CA GLU A 58 20.47 31.47 -12.78
C GLU A 58 21.32 30.20 -12.59
N SER A 59 21.24 29.23 -13.51
CA SER A 59 22.00 27.98 -13.44
C SER A 59 23.50 28.17 -13.69
N SER A 60 24.32 27.64 -12.79
CA SER A 60 25.78 27.47 -12.99
C SER A 60 26.15 26.24 -13.84
N GLN A 61 25.16 25.50 -14.33
CA GLN A 61 25.31 24.36 -15.25
C GLN A 61 24.77 24.72 -16.64
N THR A 62 25.23 24.06 -17.70
CA THR A 62 24.65 24.25 -19.04
C THR A 62 23.21 23.71 -19.09
N VAL A 63 22.28 24.52 -19.60
CA VAL A 63 20.85 24.16 -19.72
C VAL A 63 20.43 24.19 -21.18
N SER A 64 19.90 23.08 -21.68
CA SER A 64 19.13 23.03 -22.94
C SER A 64 17.64 22.84 -22.66
N THR A 65 16.80 23.28 -23.59
CA THR A 65 15.36 23.45 -23.38
C THR A 65 14.60 23.00 -24.62
N VAL A 66 13.48 22.28 -24.46
CA VAL A 66 12.57 21.93 -25.55
C VAL A 66 11.12 22.10 -25.12
N ALA A 67 10.30 22.65 -26.00
CA ALA A 67 8.85 22.70 -25.81
C ALA A 67 8.20 21.40 -26.32
N VAL A 68 7.19 20.91 -25.59
CA VAL A 68 6.32 19.83 -26.08
C VAL A 68 5.43 20.39 -27.17
N ASP A 69 5.61 19.94 -28.41
CA ASP A 69 4.66 20.21 -29.49
C ASP A 69 3.49 19.22 -29.44
N TYR A 70 2.28 19.76 -29.36
CA TYR A 70 1.01 19.04 -29.22
C TYR A 70 -0.17 20.04 -29.32
N PRO A 71 -1.43 19.59 -29.47
CA PRO A 71 -2.56 20.49 -29.74
C PRO A 71 -2.86 21.52 -28.64
N ALA A 72 -2.70 21.15 -27.37
CA ALA A 72 -3.04 21.97 -26.20
C ALA A 72 -4.47 22.59 -26.24
N THR A 73 -5.49 21.86 -26.67
CA THR A 73 -6.86 22.38 -26.82
C THR A 73 -7.73 22.15 -25.57
N LEU A 74 -8.71 23.03 -25.34
CA LEU A 74 -9.79 22.81 -24.35
C LEU A 74 -10.93 21.97 -24.96
N THR A 75 -11.25 22.20 -26.23
CA THR A 75 -12.10 21.32 -27.04
C THR A 75 -11.34 20.04 -27.38
N ASP A 76 -11.95 18.87 -27.17
CA ASP A 76 -11.29 17.56 -27.30
C ASP A 76 -10.03 17.41 -26.41
N TYR A 77 -10.15 17.86 -25.16
CA TYR A 77 -9.10 17.83 -24.13
C TYR A 77 -8.49 16.43 -23.95
N ALA A 78 -9.29 15.36 -24.07
CA ALA A 78 -8.85 13.98 -23.90
C ALA A 78 -7.82 13.57 -24.98
N ASN A 79 -8.14 13.83 -26.25
CA ASN A 79 -7.25 13.59 -27.38
C ASN A 79 -6.00 14.49 -27.32
N SER A 80 -6.19 15.78 -27.01
CA SER A 80 -5.08 16.73 -26.85
C SER A 80 -4.08 16.30 -25.77
N SER A 81 -4.57 15.94 -24.57
CA SER A 81 -3.70 15.49 -23.47
C SER A 81 -3.08 14.12 -23.71
N ALA A 82 -3.77 13.20 -24.40
CA ALA A 82 -3.17 11.94 -24.85
C ALA A 82 -2.03 12.16 -25.87
N GLN A 83 -2.22 13.04 -26.86
CA GLN A 83 -1.18 13.43 -27.82
C GLN A 83 0.01 14.12 -27.13
N GLY A 84 -0.25 15.07 -26.22
CA GLY A 84 0.81 15.72 -25.44
C GLY A 84 1.61 14.73 -24.60
N THR A 85 0.94 13.75 -24.00
CA THR A 85 1.58 12.67 -23.24
C THR A 85 2.47 11.80 -24.15
N ALA A 86 2.02 11.47 -25.37
CA ALA A 86 2.80 10.72 -26.35
C ALA A 86 4.01 11.52 -26.90
N ALA A 87 3.84 12.82 -27.18
CA ALA A 87 4.92 13.72 -27.61
C ALA A 87 5.99 13.86 -26.52
N THR A 88 5.58 14.11 -25.27
CA THR A 88 6.49 14.20 -24.11
C THR A 88 7.25 12.89 -23.87
N LYS A 89 6.57 11.73 -24.01
CA LYS A 89 7.23 10.41 -23.97
C LYS A 89 8.30 10.26 -25.05
N THR A 90 8.01 10.74 -26.25
CA THR A 90 8.93 10.67 -27.40
C THR A 90 10.17 11.52 -27.16
N LEU A 91 9.99 12.78 -26.74
CA LEU A 91 11.09 13.67 -26.36
C LEU A 91 11.93 13.08 -25.23
N LEU A 92 11.30 12.60 -24.15
CA LEU A 92 11.98 12.05 -22.98
C LEU A 92 12.76 10.76 -23.30
N ASN A 93 12.19 9.84 -24.08
CA ASN A 93 12.87 8.63 -24.55
C ASN A 93 14.09 8.99 -25.44
N ASN A 94 13.90 9.88 -26.41
CA ASN A 94 14.96 10.29 -27.34
C ASN A 94 16.12 10.95 -26.60
N GLN A 95 15.83 11.85 -25.66
CA GLN A 95 16.86 12.56 -24.89
C GLN A 95 17.60 11.62 -23.94
N ALA A 96 16.89 10.70 -23.27
CA ALA A 96 17.49 9.68 -22.40
C ALA A 96 18.41 8.72 -23.17
N ALA A 97 18.10 8.41 -24.44
CA ALA A 97 18.95 7.59 -25.31
C ALA A 97 20.15 8.37 -25.87
N ALA A 98 19.97 9.63 -26.26
CA ALA A 98 21.03 10.46 -26.85
C ALA A 98 22.05 10.94 -25.82
N CYS A 99 21.62 11.27 -24.60
CA CYS A 99 22.43 11.93 -23.58
C CYS A 99 22.48 11.16 -22.25
N PRO A 100 23.12 9.97 -22.20
CA PRO A 100 23.05 9.06 -21.04
C PRO A 100 23.71 9.55 -19.75
N ASN A 101 24.31 10.74 -19.71
CA ASN A 101 24.83 11.39 -18.48
C ASN A 101 24.11 12.69 -18.10
N GLN A 102 23.19 13.17 -18.94
CA GLN A 102 22.44 14.41 -18.72
C GLN A 102 21.34 14.24 -17.66
N LYS A 103 21.07 15.30 -16.90
CA LYS A 103 19.93 15.43 -15.99
C LYS A 103 18.70 15.90 -16.77
N ILE A 104 17.53 15.31 -16.55
CA ILE A 104 16.29 15.74 -17.22
C ILE A 104 15.32 16.35 -16.21
N VAL A 105 14.68 17.45 -16.57
CA VAL A 105 13.65 18.14 -15.79
C VAL A 105 12.39 18.25 -16.65
N LEU A 106 11.23 17.96 -16.05
CA LEU A 106 9.93 18.20 -16.68
C LEU A 106 9.26 19.41 -16.03
N VAL A 107 8.78 20.37 -16.80
CA VAL A 107 7.98 21.49 -16.29
C VAL A 107 6.67 21.60 -17.08
N GLY A 108 5.58 21.89 -16.40
CA GLY A 108 4.26 21.91 -17.04
C GLY A 108 3.26 22.75 -16.28
N TYR A 109 2.39 23.44 -17.03
CA TYR A 109 1.35 24.30 -16.48
C TYR A 109 -0.04 23.90 -17.01
N SER A 110 -1.04 23.81 -16.13
CA SER A 110 -2.42 23.42 -16.48
C SER A 110 -2.45 22.07 -17.24
N GLN A 111 -2.95 22.03 -18.49
CA GLN A 111 -2.92 20.81 -19.30
C GLN A 111 -1.50 20.26 -19.52
N GLY A 112 -0.48 21.11 -19.58
CA GLY A 112 0.92 20.70 -19.65
C GLY A 112 1.40 19.99 -18.38
N ALA A 113 0.90 20.39 -17.21
CA ALA A 113 1.19 19.72 -15.94
C ALA A 113 0.61 18.29 -15.93
N HIS A 114 -0.65 18.15 -16.31
CA HIS A 114 -1.31 16.86 -16.53
C HIS A 114 -0.51 15.97 -17.49
N VAL A 115 -0.09 16.51 -18.64
CA VAL A 115 0.69 15.82 -19.67
C VAL A 115 2.00 15.26 -19.11
N ILE A 116 2.82 16.05 -18.42
CA ILE A 116 4.08 15.55 -17.86
C ILE A 116 3.86 14.53 -16.72
N GLY A 117 2.78 14.69 -15.94
CA GLY A 117 2.39 13.75 -14.89
C GLY A 117 2.00 12.38 -15.44
N ASP A 118 1.12 12.33 -16.44
CA ASP A 118 0.71 11.09 -17.10
C ASP A 118 1.82 10.50 -18.00
N THR A 119 2.85 11.27 -18.35
CA THR A 119 4.09 10.75 -18.94
C THR A 119 4.88 9.86 -17.98
N VAL A 120 5.06 10.27 -16.72
CA VAL A 120 5.89 9.55 -15.74
C VAL A 120 5.12 8.55 -14.89
N ALA A 121 3.85 8.83 -14.57
CA ALA A 121 3.02 8.04 -13.66
C ALA A 121 1.86 7.31 -14.36
N GLY A 122 1.70 7.51 -15.68
CA GLY A 122 0.60 6.94 -16.45
C GLY A 122 -0.75 7.59 -16.15
N GLY A 123 -1.78 7.16 -16.88
CA GLY A 123 -3.15 7.60 -16.68
C GLY A 123 -4.03 7.40 -17.91
N GLY A 124 -4.83 8.40 -18.28
CA GLY A 124 -6.00 8.21 -19.15
C GLY A 124 -7.00 7.19 -18.57
N GLY A 125 -7.97 6.73 -19.38
CA GLY A 125 -8.88 5.62 -19.02
C GLY A 125 -9.98 5.94 -17.99
N VAL A 126 -9.88 7.07 -17.29
CA VAL A 126 -10.81 7.51 -16.23
C VAL A 126 -11.25 8.96 -16.43
N ALA A 127 -12.38 9.34 -15.84
CA ALA A 127 -12.90 10.72 -15.83
C ALA A 127 -13.00 11.40 -17.22
N GLY A 128 -13.21 10.61 -18.29
CA GLY A 128 -13.32 11.11 -19.67
C GLY A 128 -11.99 11.30 -20.41
N LEU A 129 -10.84 10.96 -19.80
CA LEU A 129 -9.50 11.14 -20.40
C LEU A 129 -9.11 10.03 -21.40
N GLY A 130 -10.02 9.65 -22.29
CA GLY A 130 -9.74 8.67 -23.35
C GLY A 130 -9.34 7.28 -22.83
N ALA A 131 -8.47 6.59 -23.57
CA ALA A 131 -7.99 5.25 -23.23
C ALA A 131 -6.86 5.27 -22.17
N ALA A 132 -6.75 4.19 -21.39
CA ALA A 132 -5.67 4.03 -20.42
C ALA A 132 -4.30 3.95 -21.12
N THR A 133 -3.31 4.69 -20.61
CA THR A 133 -1.98 4.85 -21.20
C THR A 133 -0.90 4.60 -20.14
N PRO A 134 0.01 3.62 -20.32
CA PRO A 134 1.06 3.31 -19.35
C PRO A 134 2.13 4.43 -19.27
N PRO A 135 2.90 4.53 -18.17
CA PRO A 135 4.03 5.47 -18.05
C PRO A 135 5.17 5.16 -19.03
N VAL A 136 6.21 6.01 -19.07
CA VAL A 136 7.51 5.62 -19.64
C VAL A 136 8.12 4.42 -18.91
N ALA A 137 9.04 3.70 -19.56
CA ALA A 137 9.82 2.66 -18.91
C ALA A 137 10.63 3.23 -17.72
N ALA A 138 10.75 2.46 -16.63
CA ALA A 138 11.43 2.92 -15.41
C ALA A 138 12.90 3.31 -15.63
N SER A 139 13.58 2.70 -16.61
CA SER A 139 14.93 3.09 -17.05
C SER A 139 15.02 4.53 -17.58
N VAL A 140 13.93 5.05 -18.12
CA VAL A 140 13.78 6.42 -18.62
C VAL A 140 13.20 7.33 -17.54
N ALA A 141 12.21 6.86 -16.74
CA ALA A 141 11.70 7.63 -15.59
C ALA A 141 12.81 8.04 -14.62
N ASN A 142 13.75 7.11 -14.33
CA ASN A 142 14.92 7.34 -13.47
C ASN A 142 15.94 8.35 -14.05
N ARG A 143 15.72 8.91 -15.25
CA ARG A 143 16.51 10.02 -15.81
C ARG A 143 15.96 11.39 -15.44
N VAL A 144 14.75 11.45 -14.91
CA VAL A 144 14.09 12.70 -14.52
C VAL A 144 14.47 13.04 -13.09
N ASN A 145 15.17 14.16 -12.91
CA ASN A 145 15.67 14.63 -11.62
C ASN A 145 14.70 15.59 -10.90
N ALA A 146 13.80 16.24 -11.62
CA ALA A 146 12.77 17.11 -11.07
C ALA A 146 11.55 17.21 -11.99
N ILE A 147 10.37 17.39 -11.40
CA ILE A 147 9.08 17.52 -12.09
C ILE A 147 8.30 18.67 -11.44
N ILE A 148 8.02 19.73 -12.20
CA ILE A 148 7.29 20.91 -11.72
C ILE A 148 5.93 20.96 -12.41
N GLN A 149 4.87 20.71 -11.63
CA GLN A 149 3.47 20.73 -12.09
C GLN A 149 2.74 21.92 -11.47
N MET A 150 2.36 22.91 -12.27
CA MET A 150 1.64 24.10 -11.82
C MET A 150 0.18 24.07 -12.27
N GLY A 151 -0.76 24.17 -11.32
CA GLY A 151 -2.20 24.18 -11.64
C GLY A 151 -2.72 22.87 -12.26
N ASP A 152 -2.14 21.73 -11.89
CA ASP A 152 -2.45 20.42 -12.47
C ASP A 152 -3.93 20.00 -12.31
N PRO A 153 -4.67 19.78 -13.41
CA PRO A 153 -6.02 19.22 -13.37
C PRO A 153 -6.12 17.82 -12.73
N ARG A 154 -5.03 17.06 -12.57
CA ARG A 154 -5.00 15.72 -11.94
C ARG A 154 -4.76 15.78 -10.43
N HIS A 155 -4.52 16.96 -9.85
CA HIS A 155 -4.20 17.16 -8.43
C HIS A 155 -5.22 16.49 -7.49
N VAL A 156 -4.69 15.90 -6.43
CA VAL A 156 -5.40 15.34 -5.28
C VAL A 156 -4.76 15.99 -4.06
N PRO A 157 -5.51 16.59 -3.13
CA PRO A 157 -4.89 17.36 -2.06
C PRO A 157 -4.18 16.47 -1.03
N ARG A 158 -3.10 17.00 -0.45
CA ARG A 158 -2.25 16.38 0.59
C ARG A 158 -1.30 15.28 0.08
N GLN A 159 -0.91 15.31 -1.19
CA GLN A 159 0.25 14.54 -1.64
C GLN A 159 1.54 15.13 -1.04
N SER A 160 2.58 14.31 -0.87
CA SER A 160 3.88 14.75 -0.30
C SER A 160 4.63 15.75 -1.19
N PHE A 161 4.22 15.91 -2.44
CA PHE A 161 4.74 16.86 -3.42
C PHE A 161 3.83 18.08 -3.66
N ASP A 162 2.68 18.19 -2.97
CA ASP A 162 1.82 19.37 -3.10
C ASP A 162 2.43 20.59 -2.40
N VAL A 163 2.45 21.74 -3.09
CA VAL A 163 2.76 23.04 -2.50
C VAL A 163 1.69 24.05 -2.92
N GLY A 164 0.93 24.58 -1.95
CA GLY A 164 -0.10 25.58 -2.19
C GLY A 164 -1.24 25.55 -1.15
N THR A 165 -2.27 26.35 -1.40
CA THR A 165 -3.45 26.48 -0.51
C THR A 165 -4.65 25.61 -0.91
N SER A 166 -4.51 24.78 -1.95
CA SER A 166 -5.60 23.92 -2.42
C SER A 166 -5.95 22.83 -1.39
N LEU A 167 -7.23 22.71 -1.07
CA LEU A 167 -7.82 21.62 -0.29
C LEU A 167 -8.87 20.83 -1.10
N ARG A 168 -8.87 20.99 -2.43
CA ARG A 168 -9.84 20.37 -3.34
C ARG A 168 -9.13 19.57 -4.42
N ASN A 169 -9.78 18.51 -4.89
CA ASN A 169 -9.35 17.80 -6.10
C ASN A 169 -9.33 18.75 -7.31
N GLY A 170 -8.43 18.48 -8.26
CA GLY A 170 -8.52 18.99 -9.62
C GLY A 170 -9.71 18.40 -10.38
N LEU A 171 -9.78 18.69 -11.68
CA LEU A 171 -10.88 18.26 -12.55
C LEU A 171 -10.86 16.74 -12.86
N PHE A 172 -9.69 16.09 -12.77
CA PHE A 172 -9.46 14.69 -13.16
C PHE A 172 -8.58 13.93 -12.13
N PRO A 173 -8.96 13.89 -10.83
CA PRO A 173 -8.09 13.42 -9.75
C PRO A 173 -7.55 12.00 -9.95
N ARG A 174 -6.31 11.73 -9.52
CA ARG A 174 -5.72 10.39 -9.53
C ARG A 174 -6.44 9.46 -8.54
N LEU A 175 -7.21 8.50 -9.07
CA LEU A 175 -7.97 7.50 -8.32
C LEU A 175 -7.27 6.13 -8.42
N GLN A 176 -6.49 5.74 -7.40
CA GLN A 176 -5.68 4.51 -7.46
C GLN A 176 -5.78 3.56 -6.26
N MET A 177 -6.14 4.02 -5.05
CA MET A 177 -6.01 3.20 -3.82
C MET A 177 -7.26 3.16 -2.93
N LEU A 178 -8.04 4.23 -2.83
CA LEU A 178 -9.32 4.24 -2.09
C LEU A 178 -10.46 3.50 -2.81
N LEU A 179 -10.25 3.10 -4.06
CA LEU A 179 -11.33 2.72 -4.97
C LEU A 179 -12.03 1.41 -4.58
N ASN A 180 -11.27 0.38 -4.20
CA ASN A 180 -11.80 -0.98 -4.02
C ASN A 180 -12.72 -1.12 -2.80
N PHE A 181 -12.38 -0.48 -1.67
CA PHE A 181 -13.25 -0.44 -0.49
C PHE A 181 -14.44 0.51 -0.68
N SER A 182 -14.26 1.58 -1.47
CA SER A 182 -15.33 2.52 -1.80
C SER A 182 -16.35 1.94 -2.78
N THR A 183 -15.94 1.11 -3.77
CA THR A 183 -16.88 0.42 -4.67
C THR A 183 -17.69 -0.63 -3.91
N LEU A 184 -17.05 -1.37 -3.00
CA LEU A 184 -17.74 -2.29 -2.10
C LEU A 184 -18.82 -1.57 -1.27
N LEU A 185 -18.46 -0.49 -0.55
CA LEU A 185 -19.39 0.33 0.23
C LEU A 185 -20.47 1.05 -0.60
N TYR A 186 -20.26 1.24 -1.90
CA TYR A 186 -21.21 1.92 -2.79
C TYR A 186 -22.22 0.94 -3.41
N TYR A 187 -21.77 -0.26 -3.80
CA TYR A 187 -22.61 -1.26 -4.46
C TYR A 187 -23.26 -2.28 -3.50
N ASP A 188 -22.68 -2.50 -2.32
CA ASP A 188 -23.34 -3.18 -1.20
C ASP A 188 -23.05 -2.49 0.15
N PRO A 189 -23.72 -1.35 0.43
CA PRO A 189 -23.54 -0.61 1.68
C PRO A 189 -24.02 -1.35 2.94
N LEU A 190 -24.70 -2.48 2.80
CA LEU A 190 -25.25 -3.26 3.91
C LEU A 190 -24.59 -4.64 4.08
N TYR A 191 -23.69 -5.03 3.17
CA TYR A 191 -23.11 -6.38 3.11
C TYR A 191 -24.20 -7.48 3.07
N LEU A 192 -25.24 -7.25 2.25
CA LEU A 192 -26.43 -8.08 2.10
C LEU A 192 -26.53 -8.80 0.74
N THR A 193 -25.48 -8.78 -0.11
CA THR A 193 -25.43 -9.64 -1.31
C THR A 193 -25.90 -11.05 -0.94
N GLU A 194 -26.90 -11.54 -1.70
CA GLU A 194 -27.61 -12.82 -1.56
C GLU A 194 -28.87 -12.86 -0.65
N LYS A 195 -29.09 -11.98 0.34
CA LYS A 195 -30.07 -12.29 1.42
C LYS A 195 -31.44 -11.60 1.45
N ASP A 196 -31.63 -10.44 0.81
CA ASP A 196 -32.94 -9.75 0.77
C ASP A 196 -33.33 -9.30 -0.65
N ALA A 197 -33.48 -10.27 -1.55
CA ALA A 197 -34.01 -10.05 -2.89
C ALA A 197 -35.55 -9.96 -2.87
N THR A 198 -36.10 -8.78 -2.62
CA THR A 198 -37.56 -8.47 -2.70
C THR A 198 -38.19 -8.81 -4.06
N ASP A 199 -37.36 -8.98 -5.08
CA ASP A 199 -37.70 -9.08 -6.49
C ASP A 199 -37.51 -10.51 -7.05
N GLY A 200 -37.02 -11.46 -6.23
CA GLY A 200 -36.75 -12.84 -6.65
C GLY A 200 -35.55 -13.01 -7.60
N ARG A 201 -34.60 -12.07 -7.60
CA ARG A 201 -33.33 -12.15 -8.37
C ARG A 201 -32.13 -11.97 -7.44
N PRO A 202 -31.08 -12.82 -7.50
CA PRO A 202 -29.89 -12.64 -6.67
C PRO A 202 -29.21 -11.31 -7.03
N HIS A 203 -28.91 -10.51 -6.00
CA HIS A 203 -28.34 -9.17 -6.17
C HIS A 203 -26.81 -9.22 -6.20
N GLU A 204 -26.25 -9.83 -7.26
CA GLU A 204 -24.80 -9.93 -7.46
C GLU A 204 -24.15 -8.55 -7.67
N LEU A 205 -22.94 -8.36 -7.11
CA LEU A 205 -22.10 -7.20 -7.44
C LEU A 205 -21.73 -7.23 -8.94
N PRO A 206 -21.79 -6.09 -9.66
CA PRO A 206 -21.36 -6.01 -11.05
C PRO A 206 -19.97 -6.62 -11.29
N GLN A 207 -19.90 -7.65 -12.15
CA GLN A 207 -18.71 -8.49 -12.37
C GLN A 207 -17.39 -7.72 -12.59
N TRP A 208 -17.45 -6.55 -13.22
CA TRP A 208 -16.27 -5.70 -13.45
C TRP A 208 -15.56 -5.23 -12.17
N ILE A 209 -16.28 -5.18 -11.04
CA ILE A 209 -15.73 -4.77 -9.74
C ILE A 209 -14.63 -5.76 -9.30
N TYR A 210 -14.83 -7.06 -9.50
CA TYR A 210 -13.82 -8.07 -9.15
C TYR A 210 -12.52 -7.89 -9.95
N PHE A 211 -12.58 -7.44 -11.21
CA PHE A 211 -11.37 -7.06 -11.96
C PHE A 211 -10.66 -5.84 -11.37
N THR A 212 -11.37 -4.86 -10.80
CA THR A 212 -10.74 -3.74 -10.08
C THR A 212 -10.09 -4.18 -8.77
N TRP A 213 -10.68 -5.16 -8.08
CA TRP A 213 -10.09 -5.75 -6.87
C TRP A 213 -8.83 -6.57 -7.20
N ALA A 214 -8.88 -7.43 -8.23
CA ALA A 214 -7.73 -8.15 -8.75
C ALA A 214 -6.58 -7.21 -9.15
N ALA A 215 -6.89 -6.19 -9.97
CA ALA A 215 -5.90 -5.22 -10.44
C ALA A 215 -5.31 -4.39 -9.30
N GLY A 216 -6.13 -3.93 -8.34
CA GLY A 216 -5.67 -3.16 -7.19
C GLY A 216 -4.75 -3.96 -6.27
N LEU A 217 -5.10 -5.22 -5.97
CA LEU A 217 -4.30 -6.12 -5.15
C LEU A 217 -2.95 -6.45 -5.83
N PHE A 218 -2.97 -6.75 -7.14
CA PHE A 218 -1.77 -6.99 -7.93
C PHE A 218 -0.86 -5.75 -8.04
N LEU A 219 -1.43 -4.56 -8.27
CA LEU A 219 -0.69 -3.30 -8.30
C LEU A 219 -0.06 -2.99 -6.94
N TYR A 220 -0.81 -3.18 -5.85
CA TYR A 220 -0.31 -2.98 -4.49
C TYR A 220 0.91 -3.88 -4.20
N GLN A 221 0.79 -5.20 -4.40
CA GLN A 221 1.90 -6.16 -4.25
C GLN A 221 3.10 -5.80 -5.13
N SER A 222 2.84 -5.36 -6.37
CA SER A 222 3.89 -4.96 -7.32
C SER A 222 4.64 -3.70 -6.88
N LEU A 223 3.95 -2.73 -6.29
CA LEU A 223 4.57 -1.48 -5.81
C LEU A 223 5.42 -1.71 -4.56
N ASP A 224 4.94 -2.51 -3.60
CA ASP A 224 5.70 -2.94 -2.42
C ASP A 224 7.02 -3.64 -2.82
N ALA A 225 6.91 -4.63 -3.72
CA ALA A 225 8.05 -5.36 -4.28
C ALA A 225 8.98 -4.52 -5.17
N ILE A 226 8.60 -3.29 -5.54
CA ILE A 226 9.45 -2.30 -6.24
C ILE A 226 10.15 -1.40 -5.22
N ASP A 227 9.45 -0.88 -4.21
CA ASP A 227 10.04 0.01 -3.21
C ASP A 227 11.08 -0.73 -2.36
N GLY A 228 10.77 -1.95 -1.90
CA GLY A 228 11.73 -2.81 -1.22
C GLY A 228 12.99 -3.09 -2.06
N LYS A 229 12.90 -3.13 -3.40
CA LYS A 229 14.09 -3.26 -4.29
C LYS A 229 14.87 -1.95 -4.41
N GLN A 230 14.20 -0.79 -4.33
CA GLN A 230 14.85 0.52 -4.37
C GLN A 230 15.51 0.87 -3.03
N ALA A 231 14.90 0.53 -1.89
CA ALA A 231 15.48 0.67 -0.56
C ALA A 231 16.76 -0.19 -0.40
N ARG A 232 16.75 -1.42 -0.92
CA ARG A 232 17.94 -2.29 -1.02
C ARG A 232 19.04 -1.70 -1.93
N ARG A 233 18.68 -1.01 -3.02
CA ARG A 233 19.65 -0.34 -3.92
C ARG A 233 20.28 0.93 -3.35
N THR A 234 19.59 1.62 -2.45
CA THR A 234 20.06 2.87 -1.82
C THR A 234 20.83 2.62 -0.52
N GLY A 235 20.92 1.37 -0.05
CA GLY A 235 21.53 1.02 1.24
C GLY A 235 20.70 1.44 2.46
N MET A 236 19.42 1.79 2.26
CA MET A 236 18.54 2.37 3.28
C MET A 236 17.71 1.32 4.04
N ALA A 237 17.80 0.04 3.68
CA ALA A 237 17.03 -1.05 4.29
C ALA A 237 17.90 -2.26 4.65
N GLY A 238 17.63 -2.86 5.81
CA GLY A 238 18.06 -4.21 6.16
C GLY A 238 17.20 -5.29 5.49
N PRO A 239 17.37 -6.58 5.84
CA PRO A 239 16.67 -7.70 5.19
C PRO A 239 15.14 -7.72 5.35
N LEU A 240 14.60 -6.89 6.25
CA LEU A 240 13.30 -7.04 6.89
C LEU A 240 12.17 -6.22 6.22
N GLY A 241 12.36 -5.82 4.96
CA GLY A 241 11.54 -4.85 4.24
C GLY A 241 10.56 -5.44 3.22
N GLU A 242 10.05 -6.66 3.46
CA GLU A 242 8.99 -7.28 2.66
C GLU A 242 7.90 -7.80 3.61
N MET A 243 6.73 -7.15 3.64
CA MET A 243 5.41 -7.82 3.65
C MET A 243 4.23 -6.88 3.97
N PHE A 244 3.17 -7.08 3.18
CA PHE A 244 1.71 -7.09 3.44
C PHE A 244 1.09 -7.43 2.04
N ASP A 245 -0.17 -7.75 1.74
CA ASP A 245 -1.43 -8.09 2.42
C ASP A 245 -2.31 -8.76 1.31
N HIS A 246 -3.38 -9.54 1.50
CA HIS A 246 -4.25 -9.80 2.66
C HIS A 246 -5.00 -11.16 2.43
N ALA A 247 -6.27 -11.23 2.82
CA ALA A 247 -7.38 -11.83 2.08
C ALA A 247 -7.44 -13.37 1.85
N SER A 248 -6.85 -14.15 2.75
CA SER A 248 -7.45 -15.43 3.18
C SER A 248 -7.36 -15.52 4.70
N GLU A 249 -8.02 -14.57 5.38
CA GLU A 249 -7.62 -14.01 6.68
C GLU A 249 -6.92 -15.00 7.61
N ILE A 250 -7.62 -15.94 8.26
CA ILE A 250 -6.99 -16.87 9.22
C ILE A 250 -5.79 -17.63 8.63
N PHE A 251 -5.81 -18.01 7.35
CA PHE A 251 -4.69 -18.69 6.68
C PHE A 251 -3.54 -17.74 6.31
N THR A 252 -3.82 -16.52 5.83
CA THR A 252 -2.79 -15.49 5.55
C THR A 252 -2.14 -15.02 6.85
N LEU A 253 -2.95 -14.71 7.86
CA LEU A 253 -2.51 -14.31 9.20
C LEU A 253 -1.70 -15.45 9.85
N ALA A 254 -2.14 -16.72 9.75
CA ALA A 254 -1.34 -17.85 10.25
C ALA A 254 0.02 -17.97 9.56
N ASN A 255 0.07 -17.94 8.21
CA ASN A 255 1.33 -18.04 7.48
C ASN A 255 2.29 -16.90 7.85
N PHE A 256 1.82 -15.65 7.90
CA PHE A 256 2.65 -14.50 8.28
C PHE A 256 3.11 -14.55 9.75
N TYR A 257 2.25 -15.03 10.65
CA TYR A 257 2.64 -15.27 12.04
C TYR A 257 3.76 -16.33 12.12
N LEU A 258 3.64 -17.41 11.35
CA LEU A 258 4.59 -18.53 11.36
C LEU A 258 5.94 -18.15 10.77
N THR A 259 5.99 -17.46 9.62
CA THR A 259 7.27 -16.99 9.04
C THR A 259 7.99 -16.01 9.96
N THR A 260 7.26 -15.10 10.61
CA THR A 260 7.82 -14.14 11.58
C THR A 260 8.24 -14.83 12.89
N TRP A 261 7.50 -15.85 13.35
CA TRP A 261 7.85 -16.68 14.51
C TRP A 261 9.09 -17.54 14.24
N GLU A 262 9.21 -18.07 13.02
CA GLU A 262 10.39 -18.79 12.55
C GLU A 262 11.60 -17.85 12.53
N GLU A 263 11.49 -16.69 11.87
CA GLU A 263 12.55 -15.68 11.83
C GLU A 263 12.95 -15.18 13.23
N TYR A 264 12.01 -15.02 14.16
CA TYR A 264 12.30 -14.70 15.56
C TYR A 264 13.21 -15.75 16.23
N HIS A 265 13.01 -17.03 15.91
CA HIS A 265 13.82 -18.12 16.44
C HIS A 265 15.16 -18.32 15.71
N THR A 266 15.15 -18.31 14.38
CA THR A 266 16.31 -18.63 13.52
C THR A 266 17.23 -17.43 13.28
N GLY A 267 16.69 -16.21 13.31
CA GLY A 267 17.36 -15.01 12.82
C GLY A 267 17.48 -14.91 11.30
N VAL A 268 16.79 -15.77 10.55
CA VAL A 268 16.81 -15.83 9.09
C VAL A 268 15.38 -16.05 8.58
N LEU A 269 14.90 -15.15 7.72
CA LEU A 269 13.63 -15.29 7.03
C LEU A 269 13.74 -16.34 5.91
N PHE A 270 13.12 -17.51 6.10
CA PHE A 270 13.13 -18.60 5.13
C PHE A 270 12.03 -18.43 4.07
N LEU A 271 12.28 -17.60 3.06
CA LEU A 271 11.47 -17.61 1.82
C LEU A 271 11.73 -18.91 1.05
N GLY A 272 10.80 -19.87 1.17
CA GLY A 272 10.76 -21.06 0.31
C GLY A 272 10.41 -20.71 -1.14
N TYR A 273 10.63 -21.65 -2.07
CA TYR A 273 10.21 -21.51 -3.47
C TYR A 273 8.68 -21.45 -3.64
N PHE A 274 7.94 -21.85 -2.61
CA PHE A 274 6.56 -21.46 -2.34
C PHE A 274 6.59 -20.74 -0.99
N SER A 275 6.57 -19.40 -1.00
CA SER A 275 6.75 -18.58 0.20
C SER A 275 5.55 -18.62 1.14
N GLY A 276 4.34 -18.77 0.60
CA GLY A 276 3.06 -18.63 1.29
C GLY A 276 2.38 -17.29 0.98
N PRO A 277 2.92 -16.14 1.44
CA PRO A 277 2.30 -14.83 1.21
C PRO A 277 2.21 -14.42 -0.27
N VAL A 278 3.29 -14.55 -1.04
CA VAL A 278 3.34 -14.09 -2.44
C VAL A 278 2.36 -14.88 -3.30
N GLU A 279 2.37 -16.20 -3.16
CA GLU A 279 1.53 -17.13 -3.90
C GLU A 279 0.08 -17.06 -3.43
N GLY A 280 -0.16 -16.82 -2.13
CA GLY A 280 -1.49 -16.54 -1.58
C GLY A 280 -2.11 -15.29 -2.20
N ILE A 281 -1.38 -14.17 -2.26
CA ILE A 281 -1.87 -12.93 -2.89
C ILE A 281 -2.16 -13.16 -4.38
N LEU A 282 -1.27 -13.82 -5.12
CA LEU A 282 -1.49 -14.13 -6.54
C LEU A 282 -2.67 -15.10 -6.77
N MET A 283 -2.90 -16.03 -5.85
CA MET A 283 -4.05 -16.95 -5.84
C MET A 283 -5.36 -16.18 -5.61
N ILE A 284 -5.37 -15.17 -4.74
CA ILE A 284 -6.52 -14.28 -4.49
C ILE A 284 -6.79 -13.36 -5.70
N VAL A 285 -5.75 -12.82 -6.33
CA VAL A 285 -5.86 -12.13 -7.63
C VAL A 285 -6.50 -13.06 -8.67
N GLY A 286 -6.08 -14.33 -8.72
CA GLY A 286 -6.69 -15.36 -9.57
C GLY A 286 -8.18 -15.60 -9.27
N ILE A 287 -8.55 -15.72 -7.99
CA ILE A 287 -9.95 -15.87 -7.55
C ILE A 287 -10.80 -14.68 -8.00
N TYR A 288 -10.32 -13.45 -7.82
CA TYR A 288 -11.05 -12.26 -8.28
C TYR A 288 -11.16 -12.19 -9.81
N MET A 289 -10.12 -12.59 -10.56
CA MET A 289 -10.20 -12.68 -12.02
C MET A 289 -11.24 -13.73 -12.47
N ILE A 290 -11.26 -14.92 -11.85
CA ILE A 290 -12.25 -15.98 -12.14
C ILE A 290 -13.67 -15.50 -11.80
N THR A 291 -13.86 -14.88 -10.63
CA THR A 291 -15.16 -14.35 -10.18
C THR A 291 -15.66 -13.23 -11.12
N GLY A 292 -14.76 -12.41 -11.67
CA GLY A 292 -15.10 -11.40 -12.67
C GLY A 292 -15.52 -11.97 -14.03
N PHE A 293 -15.07 -13.17 -14.41
CA PHE A 293 -15.51 -13.84 -15.65
C PHE A 293 -16.72 -14.75 -15.46
N CYS A 294 -16.87 -15.39 -14.29
CA CYS A 294 -17.81 -16.48 -14.07
C CYS A 294 -18.94 -16.16 -13.06
N GLY A 295 -18.90 -15.00 -12.40
CA GLY A 295 -19.81 -14.65 -11.30
C GLY A 295 -19.43 -15.32 -9.98
N THR A 296 -20.17 -15.01 -8.91
CA THR A 296 -19.94 -15.59 -7.58
C THR A 296 -20.46 -17.03 -7.46
N LEU A 297 -21.61 -17.32 -8.08
CA LEU A 297 -22.25 -18.65 -8.07
C LEU A 297 -21.36 -19.75 -8.69
N PHE A 298 -20.35 -19.39 -9.49
CA PHE A 298 -19.34 -20.33 -9.97
C PHE A 298 -18.71 -21.15 -8.82
N TRP A 299 -18.48 -20.54 -7.65
CA TRP A 299 -17.83 -21.18 -6.52
C TRP A 299 -18.73 -22.18 -5.76
N GLU A 300 -20.04 -22.21 -6.03
CA GLU A 300 -20.96 -23.25 -5.55
C GLU A 300 -20.89 -24.54 -6.39
N THR A 301 -20.30 -24.48 -7.60
CA THR A 301 -20.06 -25.67 -8.42
C THR A 301 -19.27 -26.69 -7.61
N ARG A 302 -19.66 -27.97 -7.66
CA ARG A 302 -18.99 -29.02 -6.89
C ARG A 302 -17.73 -29.52 -7.58
N ILE A 303 -16.70 -29.88 -6.82
CA ILE A 303 -15.35 -30.16 -7.34
C ILE A 303 -15.28 -31.36 -8.31
N TRP A 304 -15.97 -32.48 -8.05
CA TRP A 304 -15.97 -33.63 -8.98
C TRP A 304 -16.83 -33.37 -10.21
N THR A 305 -17.87 -32.54 -10.08
CA THR A 305 -18.69 -32.10 -11.22
C THR A 305 -17.88 -31.17 -12.13
N PHE A 306 -17.14 -30.22 -11.56
CA PHE A 306 -16.22 -29.32 -12.28
C PHE A 306 -15.08 -30.08 -12.99
N LEU A 307 -14.53 -31.11 -12.34
CA LEU A 307 -13.46 -31.95 -12.92
C LEU A 307 -13.97 -33.04 -13.87
N GLY A 308 -15.28 -33.27 -13.99
CA GLY A 308 -15.87 -34.36 -14.79
C GLY A 308 -15.59 -35.76 -14.21
N LEU A 309 -15.36 -35.86 -12.90
CA LEU A 309 -14.97 -37.09 -12.18
C LEU A 309 -16.08 -37.67 -11.29
N GLU A 310 -17.26 -37.08 -11.25
CA GLU A 310 -18.33 -37.44 -10.29
C GLU A 310 -18.81 -38.90 -10.39
N GLU A 311 -18.78 -39.50 -11.57
CA GLU A 311 -19.09 -40.93 -11.77
C GLU A 311 -17.86 -41.86 -11.64
N VAL A 312 -16.65 -41.30 -11.61
CA VAL A 312 -15.38 -42.05 -11.71
C VAL A 312 -14.92 -42.56 -10.35
N TYR A 313 -14.62 -43.85 -10.24
CA TYR A 313 -14.01 -44.42 -9.05
C TYR A 313 -12.51 -44.04 -8.96
N PRO A 314 -11.99 -43.61 -7.79
CA PRO A 314 -12.61 -43.58 -6.48
C PRO A 314 -13.29 -42.25 -6.11
N PHE A 315 -13.28 -41.23 -6.97
CA PHE A 315 -13.83 -39.90 -6.69
C PHE A 315 -15.32 -39.94 -6.32
N ASN A 316 -16.08 -40.86 -6.92
CA ASN A 316 -17.47 -41.14 -6.56
C ASN A 316 -17.71 -41.66 -5.12
N GLN A 317 -16.65 -41.95 -4.35
CA GLN A 317 -16.70 -42.25 -2.90
C GLN A 317 -16.27 -41.07 -2.01
N VAL A 318 -15.77 -39.98 -2.60
CA VAL A 318 -15.24 -38.82 -1.86
C VAL A 318 -16.28 -37.70 -1.86
N PRO A 319 -16.54 -36.99 -0.74
CA PRO A 319 -17.56 -35.93 -0.69
C PRO A 319 -17.40 -34.90 -1.82
N ASN A 320 -18.45 -34.70 -2.62
CA ASN A 320 -18.46 -33.74 -3.73
C ASN A 320 -18.74 -32.32 -3.21
N LEU A 321 -17.76 -31.73 -2.53
CA LEU A 321 -17.85 -30.41 -1.92
C LEU A 321 -17.92 -29.28 -2.98
N PRO A 322 -18.60 -28.16 -2.70
CA PRO A 322 -18.46 -26.91 -3.44
C PRO A 322 -16.99 -26.46 -3.63
N LEU A 323 -16.69 -25.69 -4.67
CA LEU A 323 -15.34 -25.21 -4.96
C LEU A 323 -14.80 -24.25 -3.89
N ASN A 324 -15.64 -23.41 -3.26
CA ASN A 324 -15.23 -22.57 -2.13
C ASN A 324 -14.80 -23.41 -0.89
N GLU A 325 -15.58 -24.43 -0.50
CA GLU A 325 -15.24 -25.35 0.59
C GLU A 325 -13.97 -26.15 0.26
N SER A 326 -13.88 -26.67 -0.98
CA SER A 326 -12.73 -27.43 -1.47
C SER A 326 -11.44 -26.59 -1.45
N PHE A 327 -11.54 -25.31 -1.81
CA PHE A 327 -10.45 -24.34 -1.74
C PHE A 327 -9.99 -24.11 -0.29
N MET A 328 -10.93 -23.94 0.65
CA MET A 328 -10.61 -23.80 2.08
C MET A 328 -9.93 -25.06 2.65
N CYS A 329 -10.36 -26.26 2.24
CA CYS A 329 -9.71 -27.52 2.60
C CYS A 329 -8.28 -27.61 2.05
N PHE A 330 -8.04 -27.17 0.80
CA PHE A 330 -6.71 -27.13 0.20
C PHE A 330 -5.80 -26.10 0.91
N ALA A 331 -6.31 -24.91 1.22
CA ALA A 331 -5.59 -23.89 1.98
C ALA A 331 -5.22 -24.37 3.39
N ALA A 332 -6.09 -25.11 4.05
CA ALA A 332 -5.82 -25.73 5.35
C ALA A 332 -4.72 -26.80 5.30
N LEU A 333 -4.70 -27.62 4.25
CA LEU A 333 -3.61 -28.59 4.02
C LEU A 333 -2.27 -27.88 3.79
N GLY A 334 -2.26 -26.84 2.96
CA GLY A 334 -1.07 -26.01 2.71
C GLY A 334 -0.53 -25.35 3.97
N LEU A 335 -1.41 -24.74 4.79
CA LEU A 335 -1.02 -24.19 6.08
C LEU A 335 -0.46 -25.27 7.03
N GLY A 336 -1.05 -26.47 7.07
CA GLY A 336 -0.56 -27.58 7.89
C GLY A 336 0.87 -28.01 7.52
N ILE A 337 1.19 -28.03 6.22
CA ILE A 337 2.54 -28.30 5.70
C ILE A 337 3.51 -27.17 6.09
N ASN A 338 3.08 -25.91 5.98
CA ASN A 338 3.91 -24.76 6.34
C ASN A 338 4.20 -24.70 7.85
N ILE A 339 3.22 -24.99 8.72
CA ILE A 339 3.41 -25.15 10.17
C ILE A 339 4.49 -26.20 10.46
N PHE A 340 4.41 -27.35 9.77
CA PHE A 340 5.34 -28.45 9.97
C PHE A 340 6.77 -28.10 9.54
N HIS A 341 6.95 -27.49 8.37
CA HIS A 341 8.27 -27.06 7.89
C HIS A 341 8.90 -25.96 8.76
N ALA A 342 8.14 -24.92 9.13
CA ALA A 342 8.62 -23.86 10.02
C ALA A 342 9.07 -24.44 11.38
N TYR A 343 8.32 -25.41 11.93
CA TYR A 343 8.71 -26.09 13.16
C TYR A 343 9.99 -26.92 13.01
N LEU A 344 10.19 -27.61 11.88
CA LEU A 344 11.43 -28.35 11.60
C LEU A 344 12.65 -27.41 11.46
N ASN A 345 12.49 -26.26 10.80
CA ASN A 345 13.55 -25.26 10.65
C ASN A 345 13.95 -24.65 12.01
N VAL A 346 12.97 -24.33 12.86
CA VAL A 346 13.21 -23.87 14.24
C VAL A 346 13.86 -24.96 15.10
N GLN A 347 13.48 -26.24 14.95
CA GLN A 347 14.16 -27.35 15.61
C GLN A 347 15.63 -27.48 15.16
N ALA A 348 15.89 -27.42 13.86
CA ALA A 348 17.25 -27.49 13.30
C ALA A 348 18.15 -26.33 13.78
N SER A 349 17.65 -25.08 13.72
CA SER A 349 18.37 -23.90 14.21
C SER A 349 18.67 -23.96 15.72
N ARG A 350 17.79 -24.59 16.51
CA ARG A 350 17.99 -24.78 17.96
C ARG A 350 18.91 -25.96 18.31
N ALA A 351 19.13 -26.89 17.37
CA ALA A 351 20.05 -28.00 17.56
C ALA A 351 21.53 -27.58 17.39
N ASP A 352 21.81 -26.50 16.66
CA ASP A 352 23.14 -25.93 16.50
C ASP A 352 23.43 -24.84 17.58
N PRO A 353 24.41 -25.06 18.48
CA PRO A 353 24.82 -24.08 19.48
C PRO A 353 25.39 -22.77 18.91
N ALA A 354 25.80 -22.73 17.63
CA ALA A 354 26.28 -21.53 16.96
C ALA A 354 25.16 -20.71 16.31
N ALA A 355 24.06 -21.35 15.89
CA ALA A 355 22.91 -20.68 15.26
C ALA A 355 21.84 -20.24 16.26
N ILE A 356 21.72 -20.88 17.44
CA ILE A 356 20.64 -20.60 18.38
C ILE A 356 20.71 -19.18 18.98
N ARG A 357 19.68 -18.37 18.71
CA ARG A 357 19.57 -16.99 19.24
C ARG A 357 19.53 -16.97 20.78
N PRO A 358 20.43 -16.23 21.48
CA PRO A 358 20.52 -16.25 22.94
C PRO A 358 19.20 -15.95 23.67
N HIS A 359 18.41 -14.99 23.18
CA HIS A 359 17.13 -14.61 23.79
C HIS A 359 16.00 -15.64 23.58
N THR A 360 16.17 -16.65 22.72
CA THR A 360 15.18 -17.73 22.53
C THR A 360 15.57 -19.05 23.18
N LYS A 361 16.84 -19.20 23.61
CA LYS A 361 17.42 -20.44 24.13
C LYS A 361 16.53 -21.15 25.14
N ASP A 362 16.17 -20.45 26.22
CA ASP A 362 15.44 -21.02 27.36
C ASP A 362 13.90 -21.01 27.18
N THR A 363 13.39 -20.65 25.99
CA THR A 363 11.96 -20.63 25.69
C THR A 363 11.57 -21.81 24.78
N ASN A 364 10.53 -22.56 25.18
CA ASN A 364 9.87 -23.54 24.31
C ASN A 364 9.20 -22.81 23.12
N PRO A 365 9.58 -23.11 21.85
CA PRO A 365 9.01 -22.44 20.68
C PRO A 365 7.49 -22.56 20.56
N LEU A 366 6.91 -23.70 20.96
CA LEU A 366 5.47 -23.94 20.88
C LEU A 366 4.67 -22.99 21.80
N ASN A 367 5.26 -22.56 22.92
CA ASN A 367 4.64 -21.58 23.81
C ASN A 367 4.54 -20.18 23.16
N LEU A 368 5.30 -19.92 22.10
CA LEU A 368 5.22 -18.68 21.31
C LEU A 368 4.27 -18.80 20.10
N LEU A 369 3.59 -19.96 19.92
CA LEU A 369 2.42 -20.09 19.05
C LEU A 369 1.09 -19.81 19.78
N LEU A 370 1.06 -19.95 21.11
CA LEU A 370 -0.11 -19.61 21.94
C LEU A 370 -0.64 -18.18 21.70
N PRO A 371 0.20 -17.14 21.53
CA PRO A 371 -0.27 -15.80 21.22
C PRO A 371 -1.06 -15.70 19.91
N PHE A 372 -0.86 -16.60 18.94
CA PHE A 372 -1.73 -16.69 17.75
C PHE A 372 -3.02 -17.47 18.04
N LEU A 373 -2.89 -18.65 18.67
CA LEU A 373 -4.01 -19.55 18.90
C LEU A 373 -5.07 -18.98 19.86
N LEU A 374 -4.66 -18.17 20.85
CA LEU A 374 -5.56 -17.57 21.84
C LEU A 374 -6.54 -16.56 21.21
N PRO A 375 -6.13 -15.48 20.52
CA PRO A 375 -7.05 -14.55 19.87
C PRO A 375 -7.89 -15.23 18.78
N VAL A 376 -7.34 -16.18 18.01
CA VAL A 376 -8.14 -16.98 17.06
C VAL A 376 -9.26 -17.73 17.78
N GLY A 377 -8.96 -18.40 18.89
CA GLY A 377 -9.96 -19.08 19.72
C GLY A 377 -11.01 -18.13 20.32
N ILE A 378 -10.61 -16.93 20.74
CA ILE A 378 -11.50 -15.89 21.26
C ILE A 378 -12.48 -15.39 20.18
N GLN A 379 -11.98 -15.05 18.98
CA GLN A 379 -12.82 -14.55 17.89
C GLN A 379 -13.75 -15.64 17.34
N VAL A 380 -13.27 -16.89 17.19
CA VAL A 380 -14.13 -18.03 16.81
C VAL A 380 -15.20 -18.31 17.87
N ALA A 381 -14.85 -18.23 19.17
CA ALA A 381 -15.84 -18.37 20.24
C ALA A 381 -16.92 -17.28 20.17
N TRP A 382 -16.54 -16.03 19.89
CA TRP A 382 -17.48 -14.92 19.71
C TRP A 382 -18.38 -15.13 18.48
N LEU A 383 -17.80 -15.41 17.31
CA LEU A 383 -18.55 -15.69 16.08
C LEU A 383 -19.49 -16.89 16.22
N SER A 384 -19.20 -17.86 17.09
CA SER A 384 -20.06 -19.03 17.29
C SER A 384 -21.44 -18.74 17.92
N HIS A 385 -21.69 -17.54 18.46
CA HIS A 385 -22.98 -17.19 19.08
C HIS A 385 -24.05 -16.77 18.05
N PRO A 386 -25.33 -17.17 18.20
CA PRO A 386 -25.90 -18.06 19.22
C PRO A 386 -25.74 -19.55 18.92
N THR A 387 -25.56 -19.95 17.66
CA THR A 387 -25.22 -21.33 17.25
C THR A 387 -24.11 -21.30 16.19
N PHE A 388 -23.27 -22.34 16.11
CA PHE A 388 -22.21 -22.39 15.09
C PHE A 388 -22.76 -22.26 13.66
N ASN A 389 -23.95 -22.81 13.40
CA ASN A 389 -24.58 -22.77 12.07
C ASN A 389 -25.33 -21.45 11.83
N HIS A 390 -25.89 -20.83 12.88
CA HIS A 390 -26.57 -19.54 12.83
C HIS A 390 -25.89 -18.58 13.82
N SER A 391 -24.80 -17.97 13.36
CA SER A 391 -24.13 -16.85 14.02
C SER A 391 -24.93 -15.55 13.87
N ALA A 392 -24.97 -14.73 14.93
CA ALA A 392 -25.52 -13.38 14.90
C ALA A 392 -24.59 -12.35 14.24
N ILE A 393 -23.32 -12.71 13.99
CA ILE A 393 -22.33 -11.84 13.33
C ILE A 393 -22.12 -12.29 11.88
N VAL A 394 -21.77 -13.56 11.63
CA VAL A 394 -21.40 -14.05 10.27
C VAL A 394 -22.55 -13.91 9.27
N HIS A 395 -23.80 -14.11 9.69
CA HIS A 395 -24.97 -13.98 8.82
C HIS A 395 -25.54 -12.55 8.78
N SER A 396 -24.71 -11.53 8.96
CA SER A 396 -25.15 -10.13 9.08
C SER A 396 -24.12 -9.12 8.56
N ALA A 397 -24.59 -7.90 8.33
CA ALA A 397 -23.78 -6.71 8.05
C ALA A 397 -22.61 -6.47 9.04
N LEU A 398 -22.65 -7.07 10.23
CA LEU A 398 -21.62 -6.92 11.26
C LEU A 398 -20.37 -7.76 10.99
N PHE A 399 -20.42 -8.73 10.06
CA PHE A 399 -19.28 -9.60 9.78
C PHE A 399 -18.07 -8.82 9.26
N VAL A 400 -18.26 -7.89 8.31
CA VAL A 400 -17.16 -7.10 7.74
C VAL A 400 -16.48 -6.17 8.76
N PRO A 401 -17.19 -5.31 9.54
CA PRO A 401 -16.52 -4.51 10.57
C PRO A 401 -15.91 -5.37 11.68
N PHE A 402 -16.42 -6.58 11.95
CA PHE A 402 -15.78 -7.53 12.85
C PHE A 402 -14.46 -8.07 12.30
N LEU A 403 -14.41 -8.50 11.03
CA LEU A 403 -13.16 -8.92 10.37
C LEU A 403 -12.14 -7.77 10.31
N CYS A 404 -12.55 -6.56 9.91
CA CYS A 404 -11.67 -5.39 9.97
C CYS A 404 -11.10 -5.14 11.38
N ALA A 405 -11.89 -5.39 12.43
CA ALA A 405 -11.43 -5.26 13.81
C ALA A 405 -10.45 -6.37 14.23
N TRP A 406 -10.60 -7.60 13.70
CA TRP A 406 -9.71 -8.73 13.90
C TRP A 406 -8.38 -8.53 13.16
N GLY A 407 -8.41 -8.23 11.86
CA GLY A 407 -7.22 -7.91 11.06
C GLY A 407 -6.36 -6.80 11.68
N LEU A 408 -6.97 -5.73 12.19
CA LEU A 408 -6.26 -4.66 12.92
C LEU A 408 -5.64 -5.12 14.25
N GLN A 409 -6.32 -6.00 15.01
CA GLN A 409 -5.77 -6.60 16.24
C GLN A 409 -4.57 -7.51 15.95
N PHE A 410 -4.64 -8.26 14.86
CA PHE A 410 -3.55 -9.13 14.45
C PHE A 410 -2.36 -8.34 13.87
N ALA A 411 -2.62 -7.30 13.06
CA ALA A 411 -1.58 -6.41 12.53
C ALA A 411 -0.81 -5.72 13.68
N HIS A 412 -1.52 -5.28 14.74
CA HIS A 412 -0.90 -4.79 15.98
C HIS A 412 -0.02 -5.85 16.64
N GLN A 413 -0.51 -7.09 16.77
CA GLN A 413 0.22 -8.19 17.37
C GLN A 413 1.50 -8.55 16.60
N VAL A 414 1.45 -8.72 15.28
CA VAL A 414 2.63 -9.08 14.49
C VAL A 414 3.60 -7.91 14.38
N GLY A 415 3.11 -6.68 14.27
CA GLY A 415 3.97 -5.48 14.36
C GLY A 415 4.80 -5.46 15.65
N ARG A 416 4.21 -5.85 16.79
CA ARG A 416 4.95 -6.00 18.06
C ARG A 416 5.92 -7.19 18.07
N MET A 417 5.62 -8.28 17.37
CA MET A 417 6.54 -9.42 17.23
C MET A 417 7.76 -9.05 16.36
N ILE A 418 7.53 -8.31 15.27
CA ILE A 418 8.55 -7.71 14.42
C ILE A 418 9.42 -6.75 15.24
N LEU A 419 8.83 -5.84 16.01
CA LEU A 419 9.58 -4.91 16.86
C LEU A 419 10.46 -5.64 17.89
N ALA A 420 9.94 -6.70 18.53
CA ALA A 420 10.69 -7.52 19.48
C ALA A 420 11.83 -8.33 18.82
N HIS A 421 11.72 -8.68 17.53
CA HIS A 421 12.85 -9.22 16.76
C HIS A 421 13.91 -8.12 16.53
N VAL A 422 13.50 -7.00 15.92
CA VAL A 422 14.40 -5.96 15.39
C VAL A 422 15.17 -5.25 16.50
N THR A 423 14.55 -5.06 17.66
CA THR A 423 15.17 -4.45 18.85
C THR A 423 16.06 -5.41 19.65
N LEU A 424 16.36 -6.60 19.08
CA LEU A 424 17.33 -7.61 19.54
C LEU A 424 17.20 -8.02 21.02
N GLY A 425 15.97 -8.06 21.54
CA GLY A 425 15.65 -8.61 22.86
C GLY A 425 15.67 -7.61 24.02
N SER A 426 15.67 -6.31 23.75
CA SER A 426 15.28 -5.30 24.76
C SER A 426 13.80 -5.45 25.15
N GLU A 427 12.93 -5.71 24.17
CA GLU A 427 11.60 -6.28 24.41
C GLU A 427 11.63 -7.81 24.41
N ARG A 428 10.82 -8.43 25.29
CA ARG A 428 10.54 -9.87 25.27
C ARG A 428 9.36 -10.13 24.33
N PHE A 429 9.38 -11.27 23.62
CA PHE A 429 8.31 -11.70 22.71
C PHE A 429 6.89 -11.38 23.25
N PRO A 430 6.01 -10.75 22.45
CA PRO A 430 4.70 -10.27 22.90
C PRO A 430 3.72 -11.43 23.15
N ARG A 431 3.78 -12.03 24.34
CA ARG A 431 2.90 -13.13 24.76
C ARG A 431 1.45 -12.70 25.07
N TRP A 432 1.20 -11.40 25.18
CA TRP A 432 -0.10 -10.83 25.51
C TRP A 432 -0.31 -9.50 24.78
N ASP A 433 -1.54 -9.25 24.38
CA ASP A 433 -2.02 -7.95 23.91
C ASP A 433 -3.25 -7.50 24.71
N TRP A 434 -3.29 -6.23 25.12
CA TRP A 434 -4.42 -5.72 25.89
C TRP A 434 -5.68 -5.53 25.06
N VAL A 435 -5.60 -5.41 23.73
CA VAL A 435 -6.80 -5.36 22.89
C VAL A 435 -7.56 -6.69 22.93
N TRP A 436 -6.90 -7.83 23.17
CA TRP A 436 -7.59 -9.11 23.33
C TRP A 436 -8.51 -9.14 24.54
N ALA A 437 -8.24 -8.38 25.61
CA ALA A 437 -9.15 -8.34 26.77
C ALA A 437 -10.53 -7.78 26.39
N TRP A 438 -10.58 -6.84 25.44
CA TRP A 438 -11.82 -6.35 24.87
C TRP A 438 -12.56 -7.43 24.06
N SER A 439 -11.83 -8.17 23.23
CA SER A 439 -12.39 -9.31 22.46
C SER A 439 -12.82 -10.48 23.37
N VAL A 440 -12.15 -10.71 24.51
CA VAL A 440 -12.57 -11.66 25.55
C VAL A 440 -13.90 -11.22 26.19
N ILE A 441 -14.06 -9.93 26.49
CA ILE A 441 -15.34 -9.40 27.00
C ILE A 441 -16.46 -9.68 25.99
N GLY A 442 -16.25 -9.39 24.70
CA GLY A 442 -17.21 -9.70 23.63
C GLY A 442 -17.55 -11.19 23.52
N ALA A 443 -16.53 -12.05 23.47
CA ALA A 443 -16.69 -13.49 23.34
C ALA A 443 -17.42 -14.12 24.54
N VAL A 444 -17.05 -13.73 25.77
CA VAL A 444 -17.65 -14.23 27.01
C VAL A 444 -19.08 -13.70 27.17
N ASP A 445 -19.32 -12.41 26.91
CA ASP A 445 -20.64 -11.79 27.02
C ASP A 445 -21.66 -12.43 26.05
N ALA A 446 -21.27 -12.61 24.79
CA ALA A 446 -22.09 -13.32 23.81
C ALA A 446 -22.39 -14.76 24.26
N ASN A 447 -21.40 -15.47 24.82
CA ASN A 447 -21.57 -16.87 25.22
C ASN A 447 -22.15 -17.07 26.63
N LEU A 448 -22.55 -16.02 27.36
CA LEU A 448 -23.18 -16.16 28.69
C LEU A 448 -24.37 -17.15 28.75
N PRO A 449 -25.23 -17.28 27.71
CA PRO A 449 -26.31 -18.28 27.72
C PRO A 449 -25.81 -19.72 27.76
N ARG A 450 -24.66 -20.00 27.14
CA ARG A 450 -24.04 -21.34 27.12
C ARG A 450 -23.17 -21.59 28.34
N LEU A 451 -22.39 -20.59 28.75
CA LEU A 451 -21.39 -20.69 29.82
C LEU A 451 -22.02 -20.67 31.20
N PHE A 452 -23.12 -19.93 31.39
CA PHE A 452 -23.72 -19.65 32.70
C PHE A 452 -25.26 -19.67 32.71
N GLY A 453 -25.91 -20.09 31.62
CA GLY A 453 -27.39 -20.16 31.55
C GLY A 453 -28.13 -18.82 31.65
N ARG A 454 -27.44 -17.69 31.45
CA ARG A 454 -27.97 -16.32 31.60
C ARG A 454 -27.87 -15.53 30.30
N ALA A 455 -28.75 -14.54 30.10
CA ALA A 455 -28.67 -13.65 28.94
C ALA A 455 -27.33 -12.89 28.88
N PRO A 456 -26.88 -12.43 27.69
CA PRO A 456 -25.81 -11.45 27.57
C PRO A 456 -26.10 -10.19 28.39
N ILE A 457 -25.07 -9.48 28.83
CA ILE A 457 -25.17 -8.23 29.59
C ILE A 457 -24.98 -7.02 28.67
N ILE A 458 -24.07 -7.13 27.69
CA ILE A 458 -23.79 -6.09 26.70
C ILE A 458 -24.61 -6.37 25.43
N GLN A 459 -24.44 -7.56 24.84
CA GLN A 459 -25.01 -7.96 23.54
C GLN A 459 -26.44 -8.49 23.68
N THR A 460 -27.29 -7.75 24.41
CA THR A 460 -28.67 -8.15 24.75
C THR A 460 -29.63 -8.22 23.55
N ASN A 461 -29.28 -7.56 22.44
CA ASN A 461 -30.06 -7.48 21.21
C ASN A 461 -29.15 -7.06 20.03
N THR A 462 -29.65 -7.19 18.80
CA THR A 462 -28.89 -6.93 17.57
C THR A 462 -28.30 -5.51 17.48
N LEU A 463 -28.99 -4.50 18.00
CA LEU A 463 -28.48 -3.11 18.03
C LEU A 463 -27.29 -2.97 18.98
N ASN A 464 -27.37 -3.55 20.18
CA ASN A 464 -26.27 -3.52 21.13
C ASN A 464 -25.07 -4.36 20.64
N THR A 465 -25.32 -5.48 19.96
CA THR A 465 -24.27 -6.25 19.26
C THR A 465 -23.62 -5.43 18.17
N ALA A 466 -24.40 -4.71 17.34
CA ALA A 466 -23.87 -3.82 16.32
C ALA A 466 -23.00 -2.71 16.93
N ILE A 467 -23.50 -2.01 17.96
CA ILE A 467 -22.75 -0.97 18.68
C ILE A 467 -21.45 -1.53 19.23
N PHE A 468 -21.46 -2.71 19.86
CA PHE A 468 -20.27 -3.30 20.45
C PHE A 468 -19.24 -3.77 19.39
N VAL A 469 -19.68 -4.29 18.24
CA VAL A 469 -18.79 -4.61 17.10
C VAL A 469 -18.16 -3.33 16.51
N TRP A 470 -18.95 -2.28 16.27
CA TRP A 470 -18.41 -1.00 15.76
C TRP A 470 -17.48 -0.30 16.76
N LEU A 471 -17.77 -0.37 18.06
CA LEU A 471 -16.83 0.09 19.11
C LEU A 471 -15.55 -0.75 19.12
N THR A 472 -15.64 -2.06 18.88
CA THR A 472 -14.46 -2.94 18.78
C THR A 472 -13.58 -2.55 17.60
N LEU A 473 -14.16 -2.27 16.43
CA LEU A 473 -13.44 -1.73 15.28
C LEU A 473 -12.77 -0.38 15.60
N LEU A 474 -13.47 0.53 16.26
CA LEU A 474 -12.93 1.83 16.67
C LEU A 474 -11.76 1.68 17.65
N VAL A 475 -11.85 0.79 18.64
CA VAL A 475 -10.78 0.49 19.61
C VAL A 475 -9.57 -0.15 18.92
N SER A 476 -9.80 -1.11 18.01
CA SER A 476 -8.73 -1.70 17.19
C SER A 476 -8.02 -0.64 16.33
N LEU A 477 -8.78 0.23 15.65
CA LEU A 477 -8.26 1.27 14.77
C LEU A 477 -7.45 2.33 15.54
N ILE A 478 -7.94 2.80 16.69
CA ILE A 478 -7.22 3.75 17.54
C ILE A 478 -5.94 3.11 18.09
N THR A 479 -5.98 1.85 18.51
CA THR A 479 -4.80 1.18 19.09
C THR A 479 -3.73 0.91 18.03
N TYR A 480 -4.12 0.36 16.88
CA TYR A 480 -3.19 0.12 15.77
C TYR A 480 -2.64 1.43 15.18
N GLY A 481 -3.50 2.44 14.98
CA GLY A 481 -3.07 3.77 14.52
C GLY A 481 -2.09 4.45 15.48
N ARG A 482 -2.30 4.33 16.80
CA ARG A 482 -1.35 4.80 17.82
C ARG A 482 -0.03 4.04 17.77
N PHE A 483 -0.08 2.71 17.62
CA PHE A 483 1.13 1.87 17.51
C PHE A 483 1.97 2.24 16.27
N VAL A 484 1.34 2.31 15.10
CA VAL A 484 2.00 2.72 13.85
C VAL A 484 2.59 4.13 13.95
N TYR A 485 1.85 5.08 14.53
CA TYR A 485 2.36 6.44 14.77
C TYR A 485 3.60 6.46 15.66
N LEU A 486 3.60 5.71 16.77
CA LEU A 486 4.76 5.62 17.67
C LEU A 486 5.96 4.96 16.97
N VAL A 487 5.78 3.78 16.38
CA VAL A 487 6.88 3.05 15.71
C VAL A 487 7.49 3.87 14.56
N ILE A 488 6.68 4.59 13.77
CA ILE A 488 7.20 5.49 12.72
C ILE A 488 7.97 6.65 13.33
N ASN A 489 7.47 7.29 14.40
CA ASN A 489 8.18 8.39 15.06
C ASN A 489 9.50 7.91 15.69
N ASP A 490 9.48 6.84 16.47
CA ASP A 490 10.65 6.30 17.16
C ASP A 490 11.75 5.90 16.16
N ILE A 491 11.39 5.26 15.04
CA ILE A 491 12.34 4.91 13.97
C ILE A 491 12.85 6.17 13.24
N THR A 492 11.97 7.13 12.91
CA THR A 492 12.39 8.35 12.19
C THR A 492 13.20 9.31 13.07
N GLU A 493 12.97 9.35 14.37
CA GLU A 493 13.80 10.08 15.33
C GLU A 493 15.17 9.40 15.49
N PHE A 494 15.20 8.09 15.78
CA PHE A 494 16.44 7.34 15.99
C PHE A 494 17.35 7.28 14.74
N MET A 495 16.77 6.97 13.57
CA MET A 495 17.52 6.88 12.31
C MET A 495 17.75 8.25 11.66
N GLY A 496 17.08 9.31 12.12
CA GLY A 496 17.14 10.66 11.55
C GLY A 496 16.44 10.86 10.20
N ILE A 497 16.07 9.77 9.52
CA ILE A 497 15.24 9.76 8.31
C ILE A 497 13.84 10.35 8.59
N ALA A 498 13.05 10.62 7.56
CA ALA A 498 11.64 10.95 7.74
C ALA A 498 10.77 10.09 6.82
N CYS A 499 9.61 9.68 7.33
CA CYS A 499 8.62 8.94 6.57
C CYS A 499 7.84 9.92 5.68
N LEU A 500 7.68 9.60 4.40
CA LEU A 500 6.96 10.39 3.38
C LEU A 500 7.46 11.82 3.12
N VAL A 501 8.56 12.27 3.77
CA VAL A 501 9.13 13.63 3.68
C VAL A 501 10.65 13.55 3.73
N VAL A 502 11.37 14.47 3.07
CA VAL A 502 12.83 14.59 3.17
C VAL A 502 13.21 15.59 4.28
N ARG A 503 13.84 15.11 5.36
CA ARG A 503 14.53 15.97 6.34
C ARG A 503 15.83 16.51 5.76
N LYS A 504 16.28 17.66 6.25
CA LYS A 504 17.62 18.21 5.99
C LYS A 504 18.44 18.17 7.28
N LYS A 505 19.77 18.21 7.13
CA LYS A 505 20.65 18.51 8.26
C LYS A 505 20.77 20.02 8.40
N ASP A 506 20.82 20.49 9.64
CA ASP A 506 21.24 21.86 9.96
C ASP A 506 22.77 22.00 9.89
N GLU A 507 23.27 23.22 10.14
CA GLU A 507 24.70 23.55 10.13
C GLU A 507 25.51 22.81 11.22
N HIS A 508 24.83 22.25 12.22
CA HIS A 508 25.41 21.47 13.31
C HIS A 508 25.35 19.95 13.06
N GLY A 509 24.73 19.53 11.95
CA GLY A 509 24.60 18.13 11.53
C GLY A 509 23.40 17.39 12.10
N HIS A 510 22.53 18.06 12.86
CA HIS A 510 21.30 17.49 13.41
C HIS A 510 20.19 17.46 12.35
N TRP A 511 19.32 16.45 12.42
CA TRP A 511 18.23 16.26 11.48
C TRP A 511 17.01 17.12 11.85
N VAL A 512 16.84 18.23 11.15
CA VAL A 512 15.70 19.13 11.34
C VAL A 512 14.58 18.82 10.34
N HIS A 513 13.34 18.98 10.79
CA HIS A 513 12.22 19.13 9.87
C HIS A 513 12.44 20.39 9.01
N PRO A 514 12.10 20.38 7.71
CA PRO A 514 11.99 21.63 6.98
C PRO A 514 10.95 22.50 7.68
N GLU A 515 11.35 23.67 8.18
CA GLU A 515 10.42 24.62 8.74
C GLU A 515 9.36 24.97 7.70
N LYS A 516 8.09 25.03 8.13
CA LYS A 516 7.07 25.65 7.31
C LYS A 516 7.36 27.15 7.28
N SER A 517 7.98 27.60 6.19
CA SER A 517 8.02 29.01 5.82
C SER A 517 6.60 29.57 5.88
N SER A 518 6.37 30.51 6.80
CA SER A 518 5.07 31.09 7.15
C SER A 518 4.48 31.95 6.03
#